data_AF-A0A101E7P7-F1
#
_entry.id   AF-A0A101E7P7-F1
#
_cell.length_a   1.000
_cell.length_b   1.000
_cell.length_c   1.000
_cell.angle_alpha   90.00
_cell.angle_beta   90.00
_cell.angle_gamma   90.00
#
_symmetry.space_group_name_H-M   'P 1'
#
loop_
_entity.id
_entity.type
_entity.pdbx_description
1 polymer ?
#
loop_
_entity_poly.entity_id
_entity_poly.type
_entity_poly.pdbx_seq_one_letter_code
_entity_poly.pdbx_strand_id
1 'polypeptide(L)'
;MSSCTAKWAALRIQEVIKYFHSDSTFGLTHKEAKKRLNMYGFNKLVDSTRVSPIKIFLSQFQDVMVIILIGAALLSGMLGEYADALTIFAIIILNAFLGLIQEYRAEKTIEALKKITSPTASVIREGEEIKISAEELVPGDVVLLKAGDRVPADIRLIKSMHLEVEESALTGESVPVRKDAQWAADGKKEKLAYPRNMVFMGTLVTRGKGRGIVVSTGMETEVGRIAELIQEAEETETPLQKRLAAVGKRLVVLCLVICFFVTAAGIIQGIPAYRMFLAGVSLAVAAVPEGMPAVVTIALAIGVQKMLSRRALVRKLPAVETLGCATVICSDKTGTLTKNEMTVREIWVDGRTVSVTGEGYSPRGKFFLLGKEISVSEIPALKMLLKIAVLCNNSKLLRNGINVNGLLRQKEKSWKIQGDPTEGALLVAAAKAGIWREYIEEEEERLGEIPFDSDRKCMSVVYNHRGRKFIYVKAL
;
A
#
# COMPACT_ATOMS: atom_id res chain seq x y z
N MET A 1 -2.75 18.36 9.25
CA MET A 1 -3.84 17.69 9.96
C MET A 1 -5.16 18.14 9.39
N SER A 2 -6.10 17.23 9.20
CA SER A 2 -7.47 17.58 8.83
C SER A 2 -8.23 18.26 9.98
N SER A 3 -9.31 18.98 9.63
CA SER A 3 -10.22 19.61 10.61
C SER A 3 -10.91 18.59 11.52
N CYS A 4 -11.17 17.38 11.01
CA CYS A 4 -11.86 16.31 11.76
C CYS A 4 -10.96 15.67 12.83
N THR A 5 -9.69 15.37 12.49
CA THR A 5 -8.72 14.84 13.46
C THR A 5 -8.46 15.85 14.58
N ALA A 6 -8.31 17.14 14.22
CA ALA A 6 -8.13 18.20 15.20
C ALA A 6 -9.32 18.29 16.18
N LYS A 7 -10.56 18.13 15.68
CA LYS A 7 -11.77 18.11 16.51
C LYS A 7 -11.74 16.99 17.54
N TRP A 8 -11.52 15.74 17.12
CA TRP A 8 -11.56 14.59 18.04
C TRP A 8 -10.41 14.55 19.03
N ALA A 9 -9.24 15.03 18.62
CA ALA A 9 -8.08 15.14 19.50
C ALA A 9 -8.26 16.21 20.59
N ALA A 10 -8.99 17.30 20.30
CA ALA A 10 -9.22 18.39 21.24
C ALA A 10 -10.29 18.07 22.30
N LEU A 11 -11.29 17.25 21.97
CA LEU A 11 -12.36 16.88 22.89
C LEU A 11 -11.89 15.94 23.99
N ARG A 12 -12.52 16.04 25.18
CA ARG A 12 -12.31 15.08 26.25
C ARG A 12 -12.92 13.74 25.85
N ILE A 13 -12.30 12.64 26.30
CA ILE A 13 -12.73 11.30 25.90
C ILE A 13 -14.21 11.02 26.25
N GLN A 14 -14.69 11.54 27.37
CA GLN A 14 -16.10 11.39 27.80
C GLN A 14 -17.07 12.06 26.80
N GLU A 15 -16.69 13.19 26.21
CA GLU A 15 -17.49 13.90 25.22
C GLU A 15 -17.52 13.13 23.90
N VAL A 16 -16.40 12.53 23.50
CA VAL A 16 -16.32 11.67 22.31
C VAL A 16 -17.19 10.43 22.47
N ILE A 17 -17.10 9.75 23.62
CA ILE A 17 -17.93 8.57 23.93
C ILE A 17 -19.42 8.95 23.90
N LYS A 18 -19.78 10.10 24.50
CA LYS A 18 -21.15 10.62 24.49
C LYS A 18 -21.63 10.96 23.09
N TYR A 19 -20.80 11.60 22.27
CA TYR A 19 -21.12 11.94 20.88
C TYR A 19 -21.47 10.70 20.05
N PHE A 20 -20.68 9.63 20.19
CA PHE A 20 -20.92 8.38 19.48
C PHE A 20 -21.93 7.46 20.17
N HIS A 21 -22.57 7.88 21.26
CA HIS A 21 -23.52 7.07 22.04
C HIS A 21 -23.00 5.64 22.28
N SER A 22 -21.72 5.50 22.61
CA SER A 22 -21.07 4.21 22.81
C SER A 22 -20.76 3.99 24.29
N ASP A 23 -20.61 2.74 24.72
CA ASP A 23 -20.12 2.44 26.06
C ASP A 23 -18.63 2.09 26.00
N SER A 24 -17.82 2.72 26.84
CA SER A 24 -16.38 2.48 26.81
C SER A 24 -16.01 1.03 27.15
N THR A 25 -16.83 0.37 27.98
CA THR A 25 -16.61 -0.94 28.61
C THR A 25 -17.40 -2.03 27.92
N PHE A 26 -18.68 -1.76 27.62
CA PHE A 26 -19.59 -2.72 26.99
C PHE A 26 -19.55 -2.64 25.45
N GLY A 27 -18.98 -1.58 24.89
CA GLY A 27 -18.94 -1.36 23.45
C GLY A 27 -20.33 -1.12 22.84
N LEU A 28 -20.46 -1.35 21.54
CA LEU A 28 -21.75 -1.27 20.83
C LEU A 28 -22.50 -2.60 20.91
N THR A 29 -23.82 -2.55 20.76
CA THR A 29 -24.62 -3.76 20.53
C THR A 29 -24.51 -4.23 19.09
N HIS A 30 -24.72 -5.51 18.81
CA HIS A 30 -24.70 -6.04 17.45
C HIS A 30 -25.74 -5.36 16.55
N LYS A 31 -26.91 -5.04 17.11
CA LYS A 31 -27.98 -4.32 16.39
C LYS A 31 -27.56 -2.91 16.01
N GLU A 32 -26.95 -2.17 16.93
CA GLU A 32 -26.50 -0.80 16.68
C GLU A 32 -25.32 -0.76 15.71
N ALA A 33 -24.37 -1.68 15.85
CA ALA A 33 -23.26 -1.82 14.91
C ALA A 33 -23.76 -2.07 13.48
N LYS A 34 -24.73 -2.98 13.30
CA LYS A 34 -25.35 -3.26 11.98
C LYS A 34 -26.13 -2.06 11.43
N LYS A 35 -26.84 -1.33 12.29
CA LYS A 35 -27.54 -0.09 11.90
C LYS A 35 -26.56 0.98 11.42
N ARG A 36 -25.45 1.17 12.12
CA ARG A 36 -24.39 2.11 11.73
C ARG A 36 -23.68 1.67 10.46
N LEU A 37 -23.47 0.38 10.27
CA LEU A 37 -22.87 -0.15 9.04
C LEU A 37 -23.72 0.21 7.81
N ASN A 38 -25.05 0.16 7.94
CA ASN A 38 -25.96 0.59 6.87
C ASN A 38 -25.97 2.12 6.65
N MET A 39 -25.63 2.91 7.67
CA MET A 39 -25.62 4.38 7.61
C MET A 39 -24.29 4.94 7.09
N TYR A 40 -23.17 4.45 7.62
CA TYR A 40 -21.82 4.92 7.31
C TYR A 40 -21.14 4.11 6.19
N GLY A 41 -21.67 2.94 5.86
CA GLY A 41 -21.04 2.01 4.93
C GLY A 41 -19.90 1.20 5.57
N PHE A 42 -19.27 0.35 4.76
CA PHE A 42 -18.14 -0.45 5.18
C PHE A 42 -16.88 0.41 5.40
N ASN A 43 -16.04 0.01 6.35
CA ASN A 43 -14.69 0.56 6.55
C ASN A 43 -13.75 0.10 5.43
N LYS A 44 -13.98 0.64 4.24
CA LYS A 44 -13.20 0.39 3.03
C LYS A 44 -12.86 1.71 2.37
N LEU A 45 -11.66 1.77 1.82
CA LEU A 45 -11.34 2.78 0.84
C LEU A 45 -12.15 2.47 -0.42
N VAL A 46 -12.85 3.47 -0.94
CA VAL A 46 -13.61 3.32 -2.18
C VAL A 46 -12.61 3.05 -3.29
N ASP A 47 -12.66 1.85 -3.87
CA ASP A 47 -11.93 1.55 -5.09
C ASP A 47 -12.60 2.34 -6.22
N SER A 48 -11.82 3.02 -7.07
CA SER A 48 -12.35 3.73 -8.24
C SER A 48 -13.30 2.80 -9.00
N THR A 49 -14.49 3.31 -9.34
CA THR A 49 -15.65 2.55 -9.84
C THR A 49 -15.25 1.40 -10.77
N ARG A 50 -15.72 0.18 -10.47
CA ARG A 50 -15.64 -0.96 -11.39
C ARG A 50 -16.12 -0.51 -12.76
N VAL A 51 -15.36 -0.78 -13.82
CA VAL A 51 -15.82 -0.42 -15.15
C VAL A 51 -17.01 -1.33 -15.46
N SER A 52 -18.19 -0.74 -15.64
CA SER A 52 -19.40 -1.50 -15.96
C SER A 52 -19.27 -2.08 -17.36
N PRO A 53 -19.57 -3.37 -17.60
CA PRO A 53 -19.57 -3.97 -18.93
C PRO A 53 -20.40 -3.17 -19.94
N ILE A 54 -21.51 -2.59 -19.48
CA ILE A 54 -22.38 -1.74 -20.32
C ILE A 54 -21.67 -0.43 -20.67
N LYS A 55 -20.93 0.15 -19.72
CA LYS A 55 -20.14 1.37 -19.96
C LYS A 55 -18.99 1.11 -20.95
N ILE A 56 -18.31 -0.03 -20.83
CA ILE A 56 -17.27 -0.49 -21.77
C ILE A 56 -17.86 -0.66 -23.18
N PHE A 57 -19.05 -1.26 -23.27
CA PHE A 57 -19.73 -1.46 -24.54
C PHE A 57 -20.13 -0.12 -25.18
N LEU A 58 -20.74 0.78 -24.41
CA LEU A 58 -21.16 2.10 -24.88
C LEU A 58 -19.98 3.00 -25.26
N SER A 59 -18.85 2.90 -24.56
CA SER A 59 -17.65 3.68 -24.91
C SER A 59 -17.07 3.28 -26.27
N GLN A 60 -17.31 2.05 -26.77
CA GLN A 60 -16.89 1.67 -28.12
C GLN A 60 -17.57 2.51 -29.21
N PHE A 61 -18.77 3.05 -28.95
CA PHE A 61 -19.51 3.90 -29.89
C PHE A 61 -19.13 5.38 -29.84
N GLN A 62 -18.33 5.79 -28.84
CA GLN A 62 -17.85 7.17 -28.71
C GLN A 62 -16.57 7.42 -29.51
N ASP A 63 -15.96 6.38 -30.06
CA ASP A 63 -14.78 6.52 -30.91
C ASP A 63 -15.13 7.26 -32.21
N VAL A 64 -14.30 8.25 -32.57
CA VAL A 64 -14.50 9.12 -33.74
C VAL A 64 -14.69 8.31 -35.03
N MET A 65 -13.99 7.18 -35.17
CA MET A 65 -14.09 6.33 -36.36
C MET A 65 -15.42 5.58 -36.41
N VAL A 66 -15.88 5.07 -35.27
CA VAL A 66 -17.20 4.43 -35.16
C VAL A 66 -18.31 5.43 -35.46
N ILE A 67 -18.19 6.68 -34.99
CA ILE A 67 -19.14 7.75 -35.32
C ILE A 67 -19.19 8.02 -36.83
N ILE A 68 -18.03 8.05 -37.51
CA ILE A 68 -17.96 8.21 -38.97
C ILE A 68 -18.65 7.03 -39.69
N LEU A 69 -18.41 5.80 -39.23
CA LEU A 69 -19.04 4.59 -39.79
C LEU A 69 -20.56 4.56 -39.56
N ILE A 70 -21.03 5.01 -38.39
CA ILE A 70 -22.46 5.16 -38.11
C ILE A 70 -23.07 6.18 -39.08
N GLY A 71 -22.41 7.31 -39.31
CA GLY A 71 -22.84 8.30 -40.30
C GLY A 71 -22.92 7.73 -41.71
N ALA A 72 -21.92 6.94 -42.11
CA ALA A 72 -21.88 6.29 -43.41
C ALA A 72 -22.97 5.22 -43.59
N ALA A 73 -23.22 4.40 -42.55
CA ALA A 73 -24.29 3.41 -42.53
C ALA A 73 -25.68 4.06 -42.64
N LEU A 74 -25.91 5.18 -41.93
CA LEU A 74 -27.15 5.96 -42.03
C LEU A 74 -27.34 6.52 -43.44
N LEU A 75 -26.31 7.13 -44.04
CA LEU A 75 -26.39 7.67 -45.40
C LEU A 75 -26.66 6.58 -46.45
N SER A 76 -25.97 5.43 -46.35
CA SER A 76 -26.19 4.28 -47.23
C SER A 76 -27.63 3.73 -47.09
N GLY A 77 -28.15 3.64 -45.87
CA GLY A 77 -29.53 3.23 -45.61
C GLY A 77 -30.57 4.20 -46.18
N MET A 78 -30.34 5.51 -46.04
CA MET A 78 -31.20 6.54 -46.64
C MET A 78 -31.21 6.51 -48.18
N LEU A 79 -30.12 6.06 -48.79
CA LEU A 79 -29.99 5.91 -50.24
C LEU A 79 -30.63 4.61 -50.78
N GLY A 80 -31.21 3.78 -49.91
CA GLY A 80 -31.89 2.53 -50.29
C GLY A 80 -30.96 1.32 -50.44
N GLU A 81 -29.67 1.46 -50.12
CA GLU A 81 -28.69 0.38 -50.18
C GLU A 81 -28.60 -0.36 -48.84
N TYR A 82 -29.70 -1.04 -48.49
CA TYR A 82 -29.84 -1.72 -47.21
C TYR A 82 -28.77 -2.80 -46.98
N ALA A 83 -28.25 -3.43 -48.04
CA ALA A 83 -27.22 -4.46 -47.93
C ALA A 83 -25.89 -3.90 -47.39
N ASP A 84 -25.45 -2.74 -47.88
CA ASP A 84 -24.19 -2.12 -47.48
C ASP A 84 -24.32 -1.49 -46.09
N ALA A 85 -25.43 -0.81 -45.82
CA ALA A 85 -25.75 -0.28 -44.50
C ALA A 85 -25.78 -1.37 -43.41
N LEU A 86 -26.42 -2.51 -43.70
CA LEU A 86 -26.50 -3.64 -42.77
C LEU A 86 -25.14 -4.31 -42.58
N THR A 87 -24.30 -4.38 -43.62
CA THR A 87 -22.92 -4.88 -43.52
C THR A 87 -22.06 -4.01 -42.62
N ILE A 88 -22.07 -2.68 -42.81
CA ILE A 88 -21.32 -1.73 -41.97
C ILE A 88 -21.82 -1.81 -40.52
N PHE A 89 -23.13 -1.87 -40.32
CA PHE A 89 -23.71 -1.99 -38.99
C PHE A 89 -23.32 -3.30 -38.28
N ALA A 90 -23.27 -4.42 -39.00
CA ALA A 90 -22.81 -5.70 -38.47
C ALA A 90 -21.34 -5.65 -38.04
N ILE A 91 -20.48 -4.99 -38.82
CA ILE A 91 -19.05 -4.79 -38.47
C ILE A 91 -18.92 -3.97 -37.19
N ILE A 92 -19.67 -2.85 -37.06
CA ILE A 92 -19.67 -2.01 -35.85
C ILE A 92 -20.06 -2.82 -34.61
N ILE A 93 -21.14 -3.61 -34.70
CA ILE A 93 -21.59 -4.44 -33.58
C ILE A 93 -20.56 -5.51 -33.24
N LEU A 94 -20.00 -6.20 -34.24
CA LEU A 94 -18.99 -7.23 -34.03
C LEU A 94 -17.75 -6.64 -33.32
N ASN A 95 -17.29 -5.47 -33.76
CA ASN A 95 -16.17 -4.76 -33.14
C ASN A 95 -16.46 -4.34 -31.71
N ALA A 96 -17.66 -3.81 -31.42
CA ALA A 96 -18.06 -3.47 -30.06
C ALA A 96 -18.09 -4.69 -29.13
N PHE A 97 -18.56 -5.84 -29.62
CA PHE A 97 -18.53 -7.11 -28.88
C PHE A 97 -17.11 -7.63 -28.65
N LEU A 98 -16.26 -7.58 -29.67
CA LEU A 98 -14.85 -7.96 -29.55
C LEU A 98 -14.12 -7.07 -28.55
N GLY A 99 -14.31 -5.74 -28.62
CA GLY A 99 -13.77 -4.78 -27.66
C GLY A 99 -14.21 -5.07 -26.23
N LEU A 100 -15.51 -5.30 -26.01
CA LEU A 100 -16.06 -5.69 -24.70
C LEU A 100 -15.38 -6.96 -24.15
N ILE A 101 -15.27 -8.02 -24.96
CA ILE A 101 -14.66 -9.29 -24.51
C ILE A 101 -13.17 -9.09 -24.18
N GLN A 102 -12.45 -8.33 -25.00
CA GLN A 102 -11.02 -8.07 -24.83
C GLN A 102 -10.74 -7.28 -23.55
N GLU A 103 -11.49 -6.20 -23.34
CA GLU A 103 -11.31 -5.32 -22.19
C GLU A 103 -11.77 -5.98 -20.88
N TYR A 104 -12.90 -6.69 -20.90
CA TYR A 104 -13.41 -7.43 -19.74
C TYR A 104 -12.45 -8.53 -19.25
N ARG A 105 -11.79 -9.25 -20.17
CA ARG A 105 -10.79 -10.28 -19.81
C ARG A 105 -9.54 -9.67 -19.16
N ALA A 106 -9.10 -8.51 -19.64
CA ALA A 106 -7.96 -7.81 -19.05
C ALA A 106 -8.26 -7.35 -17.62
N GLU A 107 -9.45 -6.77 -17.40
CA GLU A 107 -9.85 -6.26 -16.08
C GLU A 107 -10.04 -7.36 -15.03
N LYS A 108 -10.66 -8.49 -15.41
CA LYS A 108 -10.80 -9.65 -14.50
C LYS A 108 -9.48 -10.21 -14.00
N THR A 109 -8.44 -10.16 -14.83
CA THR A 109 -7.10 -10.63 -14.45
C THR A 109 -6.51 -9.76 -13.34
N ILE A 110 -6.78 -8.45 -13.37
CA ILE A 110 -6.35 -7.50 -12.34
C ILE A 110 -7.19 -7.66 -11.06
N GLU A 111 -8.51 -7.86 -11.17
CA GLU A 111 -9.40 -8.03 -10.02
C GLU A 111 -9.05 -9.29 -9.20
N ALA A 112 -8.67 -10.39 -9.86
CA ALA A 112 -8.25 -11.63 -9.19
C ALA A 112 -7.00 -11.43 -8.31
N LEU A 113 -6.11 -10.52 -8.70
CA LEU A 113 -4.89 -10.19 -7.95
C LEU A 113 -5.18 -9.29 -6.72
N LYS A 114 -6.29 -8.53 -6.73
CA LYS A 114 -6.70 -7.66 -5.60
C LYS A 114 -7.26 -8.42 -4.39
N LYS A 115 -7.82 -9.63 -4.57
CA LYS A 115 -8.61 -10.35 -3.55
C LYS A 115 -7.79 -11.06 -2.44
N ILE A 116 -6.47 -10.92 -2.41
CA ILE A 116 -5.59 -11.77 -1.59
C ILE A 116 -5.35 -11.21 -0.17
N THR A 117 -5.86 -10.04 0.20
CA THR A 117 -5.53 -9.39 1.49
C THR A 117 -6.74 -8.72 2.16
N SER A 118 -7.42 -9.41 3.08
CA SER A 118 -8.44 -8.80 3.96
C SER A 118 -8.01 -8.86 5.43
N PRO A 119 -7.79 -7.72 6.11
CA PRO A 119 -7.39 -7.69 7.52
C PRO A 119 -8.57 -7.89 8.49
N THR A 120 -8.27 -8.34 9.71
CA THR A 120 -9.24 -8.51 10.82
C THR A 120 -8.94 -7.53 11.96
N ALA A 121 -9.93 -7.26 12.82
CA ALA A 121 -9.83 -6.37 13.96
C ALA A 121 -10.45 -6.99 15.23
N SER A 122 -9.86 -6.72 16.39
CA SER A 122 -10.41 -7.08 17.71
C SER A 122 -11.24 -5.92 18.27
N VAL A 123 -12.51 -6.16 18.58
CA VAL A 123 -13.45 -5.16 19.13
C VAL A 123 -14.15 -5.67 20.37
N ILE A 124 -14.69 -4.75 21.17
CA ILE A 124 -15.64 -5.05 22.22
C ILE A 124 -17.04 -4.71 21.71
N ARG A 125 -17.93 -5.71 21.69
CA ARG A 125 -19.36 -5.53 21.44
C ARG A 125 -20.13 -6.37 22.46
N GLU A 126 -21.18 -5.79 23.03
CA GLU A 126 -22.00 -6.42 24.10
C GLU A 126 -21.17 -6.93 25.30
N GLY A 127 -20.08 -6.24 25.63
CA GLY A 127 -19.18 -6.59 26.73
C GLY A 127 -18.16 -7.69 26.42
N GLU A 128 -18.24 -8.32 25.24
CA GLU A 128 -17.35 -9.41 24.84
C GLU A 128 -16.29 -8.93 23.83
N GLU A 129 -15.06 -9.44 23.99
CA GLU A 129 -14.01 -9.27 22.98
C GLU A 129 -14.23 -10.24 21.82
N ILE A 130 -14.54 -9.71 20.64
CA ILE A 130 -14.77 -10.47 19.42
C ILE A 130 -13.82 -10.02 18.31
N LYS A 131 -13.42 -10.95 17.45
CA LYS A 131 -12.69 -10.64 16.22
C LYS A 131 -13.66 -10.54 15.06
N ILE A 132 -13.65 -9.40 14.37
CA ILE A 132 -14.48 -9.13 13.20
C ILE A 132 -13.60 -8.79 11.99
N SER A 133 -14.20 -8.79 10.81
CA SER A 133 -13.56 -8.21 9.63
C SER A 133 -13.31 -6.72 9.88
N ALA A 134 -12.11 -6.22 9.56
CA ALA A 134 -11.82 -4.80 9.71
C ALA A 134 -12.75 -3.92 8.84
N GLU A 135 -13.34 -4.51 7.80
CA GLU A 135 -14.30 -3.87 6.89
C GLU A 135 -15.65 -3.57 7.56
N GLU A 136 -16.00 -4.29 8.63
CA GLU A 136 -17.28 -4.17 9.35
C GLU A 136 -17.20 -3.23 10.57
N LEU A 137 -16.05 -2.56 10.74
CA LEU A 137 -15.89 -1.54 11.76
C LEU A 137 -16.73 -0.31 11.43
N VAL A 138 -17.34 0.27 12.46
CA VAL A 138 -18.18 1.47 12.34
C VAL A 138 -17.77 2.53 13.38
N PRO A 139 -18.06 3.81 13.13
CA PRO A 139 -17.84 4.85 14.13
C PRO A 139 -18.55 4.54 15.45
N GLY A 140 -17.81 4.64 16.55
CA GLY A 140 -18.24 4.29 17.90
C GLY A 140 -17.89 2.88 18.37
N ASP A 141 -17.39 1.99 17.51
CA ASP A 141 -16.85 0.70 17.96
C ASP A 141 -15.68 0.92 18.92
N VAL A 142 -15.58 0.07 19.95
CA VAL A 142 -14.43 0.06 20.86
C VAL A 142 -13.45 -1.00 20.38
N VAL A 143 -12.27 -0.56 19.94
CA VAL A 143 -11.22 -1.42 19.39
C VAL A 143 -10.15 -1.66 20.45
N LEU A 144 -9.66 -2.89 20.49
CA LEU A 144 -8.52 -3.30 21.30
C LEU A 144 -7.30 -3.41 20.41
N LEU A 145 -6.22 -2.78 20.84
CA LEU A 145 -4.95 -2.73 20.15
C LEU A 145 -3.86 -3.36 21.02
N LYS A 146 -3.05 -4.22 20.43
CA LYS A 146 -1.85 -4.79 21.06
C LYS A 146 -0.67 -4.72 20.09
N ALA A 147 0.52 -4.84 20.66
CA ALA A 147 1.75 -4.95 19.87
C ALA A 147 1.62 -6.01 18.76
N GLY A 148 1.96 -5.60 17.54
CA GLY A 148 1.84 -6.38 16.31
C GLY A 148 0.58 -6.13 15.48
N ASP A 149 -0.44 -5.46 16.04
CA ASP A 149 -1.66 -5.17 15.31
C ASP A 149 -1.48 -3.98 14.37
N ARG A 150 -2.10 -4.07 13.18
CA ARG A 150 -2.34 -2.88 12.35
C ARG A 150 -3.60 -2.19 12.82
N VAL A 151 -3.52 -0.88 12.99
CA VAL A 151 -4.65 -0.05 13.41
C VAL A 151 -5.70 -0.04 12.28
N PRO A 152 -6.94 -0.48 12.53
CA PRO A 152 -7.89 -0.80 11.46
C PRO A 152 -8.74 0.38 10.99
N ALA A 153 -8.79 1.47 11.75
CA ALA A 153 -9.55 2.69 11.49
C ALA A 153 -8.92 3.86 12.30
N ASP A 154 -9.38 5.10 12.10
CA ASP A 154 -8.92 6.20 12.95
C ASP A 154 -9.63 6.15 14.30
N ILE A 155 -8.85 6.13 15.37
CA ILE A 155 -9.31 5.79 16.72
C ILE A 155 -8.83 6.85 17.73
N ARG A 156 -9.76 7.30 18.58
CA ARG A 156 -9.47 8.11 19.76
C ARG A 156 -9.24 7.20 20.97
N LEU A 157 -8.07 7.29 21.59
CA LEU A 157 -7.69 6.41 22.69
C LEU A 157 -8.48 6.71 23.97
N ILE A 158 -9.09 5.66 24.54
CA ILE A 158 -9.72 5.67 25.86
C ILE A 158 -8.68 5.36 26.94
N LYS A 159 -7.83 4.36 26.67
CA LYS A 159 -6.77 3.92 27.58
C LYS A 159 -5.54 3.50 26.79
N SER A 160 -4.37 3.83 27.30
CA SER A 160 -3.08 3.46 26.72
C SER A 160 -2.13 2.99 27.82
N MET A 161 -1.49 1.85 27.61
CA MET A 161 -0.49 1.28 28.51
C MET A 161 0.81 1.08 27.73
N HIS A 162 1.77 1.99 27.91
CA HIS A 162 3.04 2.03 27.17
C HIS A 162 2.85 1.85 25.64
N LEU A 163 1.80 2.46 25.10
CA LEU A 163 1.42 2.30 23.70
C LEU A 163 2.36 3.10 22.81
N GLU A 164 2.97 2.44 21.83
CA GLU A 164 3.80 3.05 20.80
C GLU A 164 3.32 2.57 19.43
N VAL A 165 3.26 3.50 18.48
CA VAL A 165 2.74 3.25 17.12
C VAL A 165 3.74 3.78 16.10
N GLU A 166 4.07 2.98 15.09
CA GLU A 166 4.82 3.38 13.92
C GLU A 166 3.87 4.01 12.89
N GLU A 167 4.05 5.32 12.65
CA GLU A 167 3.18 6.13 11.80
C GLU A 167 3.78 6.42 10.41
N SER A 168 4.74 5.59 9.97
CA SER A 168 5.45 5.73 8.69
C SER A 168 4.52 5.80 7.48
N ALA A 169 3.36 5.12 7.54
CA ALA A 169 2.33 5.17 6.50
C ALA A 169 1.72 6.57 6.28
N LEU A 170 1.82 7.47 7.27
CA LEU A 170 1.30 8.85 7.21
C LEU A 170 2.41 9.90 7.18
N THR A 171 3.53 9.64 7.85
CA THR A 171 4.60 10.64 8.05
C THR A 171 5.88 10.35 7.26
N GLY A 172 6.07 9.12 6.77
CA GLY A 172 7.33 8.64 6.18
C GLY A 172 8.44 8.34 7.21
N GLU A 173 8.17 8.57 8.50
CA GLU A 173 9.13 8.33 9.59
C GLU A 173 8.75 7.09 10.39
N SER A 174 9.75 6.23 10.64
CA SER A 174 9.52 4.91 11.26
C SER A 174 9.94 4.80 12.72
N VAL A 175 10.36 5.92 13.31
CA VAL A 175 10.56 5.98 14.76
C VAL A 175 9.19 5.89 15.42
N PRO A 176 8.94 4.88 16.28
CA PRO A 176 7.65 4.74 16.93
C PRO A 176 7.32 5.96 17.80
N VAL A 177 6.07 6.42 17.73
CA VAL A 177 5.58 7.55 18.50
C VAL A 177 4.82 7.04 19.70
N ARG A 178 5.20 7.50 20.90
CA ARG A 178 4.47 7.20 22.15
C ARG A 178 3.09 7.84 22.12
N LYS A 179 2.09 7.03 22.43
CA LYS A 179 0.69 7.41 22.50
C LYS A 179 0.22 7.49 23.94
N ASP A 180 -0.65 8.47 24.19
CA ASP A 180 -1.18 8.76 25.52
C ASP A 180 -2.64 9.19 25.40
N ALA A 181 -3.54 8.37 25.97
CA ALA A 181 -4.97 8.63 25.98
C ALA A 181 -5.35 9.92 26.72
N GLN A 182 -4.55 10.33 27.71
CA GLN A 182 -4.78 11.52 28.53
C GLN A 182 -4.17 12.79 27.92
N TRP A 183 -3.38 12.68 26.85
CA TRP A 183 -2.80 13.85 26.19
C TRP A 183 -3.92 14.79 25.76
N ALA A 184 -3.81 16.05 26.18
CA ALA A 184 -4.65 17.16 25.79
C ALA A 184 -3.79 18.14 24.98
N ALA A 185 -4.42 18.82 24.03
CA ALA A 185 -3.77 19.88 23.29
C ALA A 185 -3.58 21.10 24.22
N ASP A 186 -2.58 21.08 25.07
CA ASP A 186 -2.11 22.26 25.77
C ASP A 186 -1.51 23.16 24.68
N GLY A 187 -2.02 24.39 24.51
CA GLY A 187 -1.68 25.31 23.41
C GLY A 187 -0.20 25.67 23.18
N LYS A 188 0.74 24.98 23.82
CA LYS A 188 2.15 24.88 23.42
C LYS A 188 2.23 24.11 22.11
N LYS A 189 2.73 24.77 21.06
CA LYS A 189 3.03 24.19 19.75
C LYS A 189 4.09 23.07 19.87
N GLU A 190 3.71 21.88 20.34
CA GLU A 190 4.46 20.69 20.01
C GLU A 190 4.41 20.54 18.48
N LYS A 191 5.57 20.52 17.81
CA LYS A 191 5.69 20.26 16.36
C LYS A 191 5.42 18.78 16.06
N LEU A 192 4.29 18.24 16.50
CA LEU A 192 3.88 16.88 16.18
C LEU A 192 3.02 16.90 14.92
N ALA A 193 3.30 16.00 13.99
CA ALA A 193 2.51 15.85 12.77
C ALA A 193 1.07 15.39 13.08
N TYR A 194 0.90 14.56 14.12
CA TYR A 194 -0.38 14.00 14.57
C TYR A 194 -0.50 13.97 16.12
N PRO A 195 -1.72 14.09 16.68
CA PRO A 195 -1.96 14.04 18.14
C PRO A 195 -1.58 12.69 18.79
N ARG A 196 -1.10 12.72 20.05
CA ARG A 196 -0.71 11.49 20.79
C ARG A 196 -1.88 10.70 21.34
N ASN A 197 -3.04 11.32 21.44
CA ASN A 197 -4.25 10.70 21.98
C ASN A 197 -5.10 10.00 20.91
N MET A 198 -4.58 9.96 19.67
CA MET A 198 -5.16 9.29 18.51
C MET A 198 -4.18 8.31 17.86
N VAL A 199 -4.75 7.31 17.20
CA VAL A 199 -4.04 6.35 16.33
C VAL A 199 -4.81 6.21 15.03
N PHE A 200 -4.11 5.92 13.93
CA PHE A 200 -4.65 6.10 12.58
C PHE A 200 -4.65 4.82 11.77
N MET A 201 -5.61 4.69 10.86
CA MET A 201 -5.76 3.52 9.98
C MET A 201 -4.45 3.19 9.26
N GLY A 202 -4.08 1.91 9.19
CA GLY A 202 -2.92 1.42 8.47
C GLY A 202 -1.58 1.48 9.22
N THR A 203 -1.49 2.26 10.31
CA THR A 203 -0.31 2.33 11.19
C THR A 203 -0.11 1.04 11.99
N LEU A 204 1.11 0.78 12.47
CA LEU A 204 1.47 -0.46 13.19
C LEU A 204 1.71 -0.20 14.66
N VAL A 205 1.06 -0.96 15.54
CA VAL A 205 1.34 -0.92 16.98
C VAL A 205 2.63 -1.70 17.25
N THR A 206 3.69 -1.02 17.66
CA THR A 206 5.00 -1.65 17.92
C THR A 206 5.08 -2.21 19.34
N ARG A 207 4.48 -1.51 20.29
CA ARG A 207 4.56 -1.84 21.72
C ARG A 207 3.31 -1.43 22.49
N GLY A 208 3.07 -2.13 23.60
CA GLY A 208 2.04 -1.79 24.57
C GLY A 208 0.64 -2.29 24.18
N LYS A 209 -0.35 -1.74 24.88
CA LYS A 209 -1.77 -2.03 24.65
C LYS A 209 -2.57 -0.73 24.65
N GLY A 210 -3.58 -0.68 23.80
CA GLY A 210 -4.49 0.44 23.67
C GLY A 210 -5.93 -0.05 23.66
N ARG A 211 -6.83 0.77 24.19
CA ARG A 211 -8.27 0.67 23.96
C ARG A 211 -8.73 2.02 23.47
N GLY A 212 -9.53 2.06 22.41
CA GLY A 212 -10.01 3.32 21.84
C GLY A 212 -11.33 3.17 21.11
N ILE A 213 -11.98 4.31 20.88
CA ILE A 213 -13.22 4.40 20.12
C ILE A 213 -12.93 4.81 18.68
N VAL A 214 -13.53 4.12 17.72
CA VAL A 214 -13.44 4.48 16.29
C VAL A 214 -14.14 5.81 16.08
N VAL A 215 -13.43 6.78 15.49
CA VAL A 215 -13.98 8.11 15.19
C VAL A 215 -14.23 8.33 13.70
N SER A 216 -13.44 7.70 12.84
CA SER A 216 -13.62 7.72 11.39
C SER A 216 -13.32 6.36 10.77
N THR A 217 -14.02 6.03 9.69
CA THR A 217 -13.91 4.78 8.92
C THR A 217 -13.87 5.08 7.42
N GLY A 218 -13.25 4.19 6.63
CA GLY A 218 -13.21 4.28 5.17
C GLY A 218 -12.56 5.58 4.67
N MET A 219 -13.24 6.26 3.75
CA MET A 219 -12.74 7.50 3.13
C MET A 219 -12.61 8.67 4.11
N GLU A 220 -13.33 8.65 5.25
CA GLU A 220 -13.25 9.72 6.27
C GLU A 220 -12.03 9.63 7.18
N THR A 221 -11.23 8.56 7.05
CA THR A 221 -9.94 8.44 7.75
C THR A 221 -8.88 9.35 7.12
N GLU A 222 -7.80 9.65 7.84
CA GLU A 222 -6.67 10.40 7.26
C GLU A 222 -6.07 9.70 6.04
N VAL A 223 -5.93 8.37 6.08
CA VAL A 223 -5.51 7.58 4.91
C VAL A 223 -6.54 7.64 3.79
N GLY A 224 -7.83 7.62 4.12
CA GLY A 224 -8.92 7.75 3.16
C GLY A 224 -8.90 9.07 2.39
N ARG A 225 -8.65 10.17 3.07
CA ARG A 225 -8.51 11.50 2.45
C ARG A 225 -7.27 11.61 1.59
N ILE A 226 -6.15 11.03 2.02
CA ILE A 226 -4.95 10.93 1.17
C ILE A 226 -5.29 10.12 -0.09
N ALA A 227 -6.04 9.02 0.05
CA ALA A 227 -6.48 8.22 -1.09
C ALA A 227 -7.43 8.98 -2.02
N GLU A 228 -8.34 9.81 -1.49
CA GLU A 228 -9.21 10.69 -2.27
C GLU A 228 -8.41 11.71 -3.08
N LEU A 229 -7.45 12.40 -2.47
CA LEU A 229 -6.56 13.34 -3.17
C LEU A 229 -5.77 12.65 -4.30
N ILE A 230 -5.38 11.38 -4.11
CA ILE A 230 -4.72 10.58 -5.15
C ILE A 230 -5.70 10.19 -6.27
N GLN A 231 -6.98 9.96 -5.94
CA GLN A 231 -8.02 9.62 -6.92
C GLN A 231 -8.50 10.83 -7.72
N GLU A 232 -8.53 12.02 -7.11
CA GLU A 232 -8.86 13.29 -7.77
C GLU A 232 -7.76 13.77 -8.73
N ALA A 233 -6.52 13.29 -8.57
CA ALA A 233 -5.46 13.55 -9.52
C ALA A 233 -5.82 12.88 -10.87
N GLU A 234 -6.17 13.70 -11.87
CA GLU A 234 -6.59 13.24 -13.19
C GLU A 234 -5.59 12.24 -13.80
N GLU A 235 -6.11 11.12 -14.31
CA GLU A 235 -5.30 10.18 -15.08
C GLU A 235 -4.90 10.84 -16.40
N THR A 236 -3.65 11.27 -16.50
CA THR A 236 -3.10 11.79 -17.75
C THR A 236 -2.82 10.64 -18.73
N GLU A 237 -3.24 10.80 -19.99
CA GLU A 237 -2.89 9.86 -21.07
C GLU A 237 -1.38 9.62 -21.17
N THR A 238 -0.99 8.38 -21.45
CA THR A 238 0.42 8.02 -21.56
C THR A 238 1.06 8.53 -22.85
N PRO A 239 2.40 8.67 -22.90
CA PRO A 239 3.10 9.10 -24.11
C PRO A 239 2.78 8.25 -25.36
N LEU A 240 2.64 6.93 -25.23
CA LEU A 240 2.28 6.00 -26.31
C LEU A 240 0.84 6.22 -26.74
N GLN A 241 -0.10 6.40 -25.82
CA GLN A 241 -1.49 6.72 -26.16
C GLN A 241 -1.55 8.02 -26.98
N LYS A 242 -0.86 9.08 -26.54
CA LYS A 242 -0.77 10.35 -27.28
C LYS A 242 -0.17 10.18 -28.67
N ARG A 243 0.91 9.38 -28.77
CA ARG A 243 1.58 9.11 -30.06
C ARG A 243 0.70 8.29 -30.99
N LEU A 244 0.03 7.26 -30.48
CA LEU A 244 -0.90 6.42 -31.25
C LEU A 244 -2.11 7.23 -31.73
N ALA A 245 -2.68 8.07 -30.88
CA ALA A 245 -3.75 8.99 -31.26
C ALA A 245 -3.29 9.96 -32.36
N ALA A 246 -2.08 10.52 -32.25
CA ALA A 246 -1.50 11.37 -33.28
C ALA A 246 -1.26 10.63 -34.61
N VAL A 247 -0.75 9.39 -34.56
CA VAL A 247 -0.55 8.54 -35.75
C VAL A 247 -1.89 8.17 -36.37
N GLY A 248 -2.86 7.73 -35.57
CA GLY A 248 -4.22 7.42 -36.01
C GLY A 248 -4.87 8.61 -36.71
N LYS A 249 -4.80 9.80 -36.11
CA LYS A 249 -5.33 11.04 -36.72
C LYS A 249 -4.67 11.35 -38.07
N ARG A 250 -3.35 11.18 -38.19
CA ARG A 250 -2.63 11.39 -39.46
C ARG A 250 -3.04 10.37 -40.52
N LEU A 251 -3.16 9.09 -40.15
CA LEU A 251 -3.60 8.03 -41.06
C LEU A 251 -5.02 8.30 -41.56
N VAL A 252 -5.94 8.67 -40.67
CA VAL A 252 -7.33 9.01 -41.04
C VAL A 252 -7.36 10.19 -42.01
N VAL A 253 -6.63 11.28 -41.72
CA VAL A 253 -6.56 12.44 -42.63
C VAL A 253 -6.02 12.03 -44.00
N LEU A 254 -4.94 11.23 -44.05
CA LEU A 254 -4.38 10.73 -45.29
C LEU A 254 -5.39 9.87 -46.07
N CYS A 255 -6.12 8.98 -45.39
CA CYS A 255 -7.12 8.12 -46.00
C CYS A 255 -8.29 8.94 -46.57
N LEU A 256 -8.78 9.95 -45.83
CA LEU A 256 -9.84 10.83 -46.31
C LEU A 256 -9.40 11.64 -47.54
N VAL A 257 -8.16 12.12 -47.57
CA VAL A 257 -7.60 12.82 -48.74
C VAL A 257 -7.56 11.88 -49.96
N ILE A 258 -7.08 10.64 -49.79
CA ILE A 258 -7.06 9.65 -50.87
C ILE A 258 -8.48 9.32 -51.33
N CYS A 259 -9.42 9.07 -50.40
CA CYS A 259 -10.81 8.80 -50.71
C CYS A 259 -11.45 9.96 -51.49
N PHE A 260 -11.17 11.20 -51.11
CA PHE A 260 -11.64 12.39 -51.83
C PHE A 260 -11.13 12.41 -53.28
N PHE A 261 -9.83 12.21 -53.50
CA PHE A 261 -9.26 12.21 -54.85
C PHE A 261 -9.77 11.06 -55.71
N VAL A 262 -9.90 9.84 -55.16
CA VAL A 262 -10.45 8.68 -55.88
C VAL A 262 -11.91 8.92 -56.24
N THR A 263 -12.71 9.41 -55.29
CA THR A 263 -14.13 9.75 -55.51
C THR A 263 -14.28 10.82 -56.60
N ALA A 264 -13.50 11.90 -56.50
CA ALA A 264 -13.51 12.99 -57.48
C ALA A 264 -13.09 12.51 -58.88
N ALA A 265 -12.01 11.72 -58.98
CA ALA A 265 -11.54 11.17 -60.25
C ALA A 265 -12.59 10.27 -60.91
N GLY A 266 -13.26 9.40 -60.15
CA GLY A 266 -14.31 8.54 -60.68
C GLY A 266 -15.55 9.31 -61.15
N ILE A 267 -15.91 10.39 -60.45
CA ILE A 267 -16.98 11.31 -60.90
C ILE A 267 -16.59 11.98 -62.22
N ILE A 268 -15.34 12.45 -62.34
CA ILE A 268 -14.82 13.06 -63.58
C ILE A 268 -14.82 12.05 -64.73
N GLN A 269 -14.61 10.76 -64.47
CA GLN A 269 -14.72 9.67 -65.45
C GLN A 269 -16.15 9.30 -65.85
N GLY A 270 -17.18 9.96 -65.28
CA GLY A 270 -18.58 9.73 -65.60
C GLY A 270 -19.26 8.64 -64.76
N ILE A 271 -18.60 8.15 -63.70
CA ILE A 271 -19.24 7.21 -62.76
C ILE A 271 -20.24 8.01 -61.90
N PRO A 272 -21.47 7.49 -61.68
CA PRO A 272 -22.45 8.18 -60.84
C PRO A 272 -21.91 8.52 -59.45
N ALA A 273 -22.12 9.77 -59.01
CA ALA A 273 -21.57 10.30 -57.77
C ALA A 273 -21.93 9.46 -56.53
N TYR A 274 -23.12 8.86 -56.51
CA TYR A 274 -23.54 8.00 -55.40
C TYR A 274 -22.69 6.71 -55.31
N ARG A 275 -22.38 6.06 -56.44
CA ARG A 275 -21.50 4.86 -56.46
C ARG A 275 -20.09 5.20 -56.02
N MET A 276 -19.58 6.36 -56.43
CA MET A 276 -18.26 6.82 -56.02
C MET A 276 -18.22 7.19 -54.54
N PHE A 277 -19.31 7.76 -53.99
CA PHE A 277 -19.45 8.01 -52.56
C PHE A 277 -19.40 6.71 -51.75
N LEU A 278 -20.16 5.68 -52.17
CA LEU A 278 -20.16 4.36 -51.52
C LEU A 278 -18.81 3.66 -51.63
N ALA A 279 -18.14 3.76 -52.79
CA ALA A 279 -16.78 3.26 -52.97
C ALA A 279 -15.78 3.98 -52.05
N GLY A 280 -15.92 5.30 -51.88
CA GLY A 280 -15.11 6.10 -50.96
C GLY A 280 -15.33 5.72 -49.49
N VAL A 281 -16.58 5.48 -49.08
CA VAL A 281 -16.91 4.96 -47.74
C VAL A 281 -16.27 3.59 -47.53
N SER A 282 -16.46 2.65 -48.45
CA SER A 282 -15.90 1.30 -48.36
C SER A 282 -14.37 1.31 -48.29
N LEU A 283 -13.71 2.19 -49.04
CA LEU A 283 -12.27 2.39 -48.98
C LEU A 283 -11.83 2.99 -47.64
N ALA A 284 -12.58 3.95 -47.11
CA ALA A 284 -12.29 4.53 -45.80
C ALA A 284 -12.42 3.49 -44.68
N VAL A 285 -13.45 2.64 -44.70
CA VAL A 285 -13.64 1.53 -43.75
C VAL A 285 -12.47 0.55 -43.83
N ALA A 286 -12.10 0.12 -45.03
CA ALA A 286 -11.00 -0.84 -45.23
C ALA A 286 -9.64 -0.31 -44.76
N ALA A 287 -9.46 1.01 -44.73
CA ALA A 287 -8.23 1.65 -44.29
C ALA A 287 -8.15 1.89 -42.77
N VAL A 288 -9.23 1.64 -42.01
CA VAL A 288 -9.24 1.85 -40.57
C VAL A 288 -8.34 0.81 -39.87
N PRO A 289 -7.31 1.23 -39.13
CA PRO A 289 -6.44 0.32 -38.39
C PRO A 289 -7.08 -0.12 -37.06
N GLU A 290 -8.16 -0.90 -37.16
CA GLU A 290 -8.97 -1.38 -36.02
C GLU A 290 -8.17 -2.23 -35.02
N GLY A 291 -7.07 -2.84 -35.48
CA GLY A 291 -6.21 -3.67 -34.64
C GLY A 291 -5.27 -2.92 -33.70
N MET A 292 -5.06 -1.60 -33.86
CA MET A 292 -4.04 -0.89 -33.08
C MET A 292 -4.28 -0.89 -31.56
N PRO A 293 -5.48 -0.58 -31.04
CA PRO A 293 -5.75 -0.62 -29.60
C PRO A 293 -5.55 -2.02 -29.00
N ALA A 294 -5.97 -3.05 -29.75
CA ALA A 294 -5.82 -4.45 -29.34
C ALA A 294 -4.35 -4.87 -29.27
N VAL A 295 -3.55 -4.57 -30.31
CA VAL A 295 -2.11 -4.88 -30.35
C VAL A 295 -1.38 -4.22 -29.18
N VAL A 296 -1.69 -2.96 -28.88
CA VAL A 296 -1.07 -2.19 -27.80
C VAL A 296 -1.43 -2.80 -26.44
N THR A 297 -2.71 -3.11 -26.23
CA THR A 297 -3.19 -3.73 -24.98
C THR A 297 -2.55 -5.10 -24.76
N ILE A 298 -2.46 -5.94 -25.79
CA ILE A 298 -1.81 -7.25 -25.74
C ILE A 298 -0.31 -7.09 -25.44
N ALA A 299 0.38 -6.17 -26.10
CA ALA A 299 1.79 -5.91 -25.86
C ALA A 299 2.06 -5.45 -24.42
N LEU A 300 1.25 -4.53 -23.89
CA LEU A 300 1.32 -4.08 -22.49
C LEU A 300 1.02 -5.23 -21.52
N ALA A 301 0.03 -6.07 -21.81
CA ALA A 301 -0.32 -7.23 -20.98
C ALA A 301 0.83 -8.25 -20.91
N ILE A 302 1.50 -8.54 -22.03
CA ILE A 302 2.72 -9.37 -22.06
C ILE A 302 3.83 -8.72 -21.21
N GLY A 303 3.97 -7.39 -21.30
CA GLY A 303 4.88 -6.61 -20.45
C GLY A 303 4.60 -6.79 -18.95
N VAL A 304 3.33 -6.70 -18.55
CA VAL A 304 2.88 -6.92 -17.16
C VAL A 304 3.19 -8.35 -16.70
N GLN A 305 2.91 -9.36 -17.52
CA GLN A 305 3.24 -10.75 -17.17
C GLN A 305 4.75 -10.94 -16.95
N LYS A 306 5.59 -10.31 -17.79
CA LYS A 306 7.04 -10.36 -17.65
C LYS A 306 7.52 -9.63 -16.39
N MET A 307 6.91 -8.50 -16.03
CA MET A 307 7.19 -7.80 -14.76
C MET A 307 6.78 -8.63 -13.54
N LEU A 308 5.63 -9.30 -13.60
CA LEU A 308 5.15 -10.17 -12.52
C LEU A 308 6.12 -11.34 -12.26
N SER A 309 6.69 -11.92 -13.31
CA SER A 309 7.73 -12.96 -13.18
C SER A 309 8.95 -12.48 -12.37
N ARG A 310 9.20 -11.16 -12.35
CA ARG A 310 10.25 -10.48 -11.59
C ARG A 310 9.77 -9.90 -10.25
N ARG A 311 8.62 -10.34 -9.73
CA ARG A 311 8.01 -9.85 -8.48
C ARG A 311 7.51 -8.39 -8.53
N ALA A 312 7.37 -7.79 -9.71
CA ALA A 312 6.79 -6.46 -9.86
C ALA A 312 5.32 -6.58 -10.29
N LEU A 313 4.40 -6.27 -9.37
CA LEU A 313 2.96 -6.29 -9.64
C LEU A 313 2.52 -4.95 -10.23
N VAL A 314 2.03 -4.96 -11.47
CA VAL A 314 1.48 -3.78 -12.13
C VAL A 314 -0.04 -3.77 -12.00
N ARG A 315 -0.59 -2.71 -11.41
CA ARG A 315 -2.03 -2.57 -11.15
C ARG A 315 -2.81 -1.93 -12.31
N LYS A 316 -2.14 -1.17 -13.18
CA LYS A 316 -2.72 -0.48 -14.35
C LYS A 316 -1.84 -0.75 -15.57
N LEU A 317 -2.40 -1.27 -16.66
CA LEU A 317 -1.63 -1.61 -17.88
C LEU A 317 -0.75 -0.45 -18.40
N PRO A 318 -1.23 0.81 -18.45
CA PRO A 318 -0.42 1.91 -18.97
C PRO A 318 0.83 2.22 -18.12
N ALA A 319 0.88 1.79 -16.86
CA ALA A 319 2.01 2.05 -15.95
C ALA A 319 3.32 1.37 -16.41
N VAL A 320 3.24 0.28 -17.20
CA VAL A 320 4.43 -0.38 -17.78
C VAL A 320 5.21 0.59 -18.65
N GLU A 321 4.49 1.36 -19.46
CA GLU A 321 5.08 2.33 -20.38
C GLU A 321 5.56 3.57 -19.64
N THR A 322 4.76 4.12 -18.72
CA THR A 322 5.14 5.27 -17.91
C THR A 322 6.46 5.03 -17.18
N LEU A 323 6.67 3.83 -16.62
CA LEU A 323 7.94 3.46 -15.98
C LEU A 323 9.10 3.38 -16.98
N GLY A 324 8.86 2.90 -18.20
CA GLY A 324 9.86 2.84 -19.27
C GLY A 324 10.26 4.22 -19.81
N CYS A 325 9.39 5.22 -19.69
CA CYS A 325 9.65 6.60 -20.11
C CYS A 325 10.02 7.54 -18.95
N ALA A 326 10.14 7.04 -17.73
CA ALA A 326 10.47 7.86 -16.57
C ALA A 326 11.89 8.46 -16.69
N THR A 327 11.99 9.79 -16.65
CA THR A 327 13.26 10.52 -16.65
C THR A 327 13.69 10.97 -15.26
N VAL A 328 12.75 11.05 -14.32
CA VAL A 328 12.97 11.44 -12.94
C VAL A 328 12.32 10.40 -12.04
N ILE A 329 13.08 9.88 -11.07
CA ILE A 329 12.58 8.97 -10.04
C ILE A 329 12.58 9.73 -8.71
N CYS A 330 11.39 10.11 -8.25
CA CYS A 330 11.19 10.61 -6.90
C CYS A 330 10.98 9.40 -5.98
N SER A 331 12.01 9.05 -5.22
CA SER A 331 11.93 7.92 -4.28
C SER A 331 11.78 8.43 -2.85
N ASP A 332 10.87 7.81 -2.11
CA ASP A 332 10.89 7.91 -0.65
C ASP A 332 12.15 7.19 -0.11
N LYS A 333 12.62 7.60 1.07
CA LYS A 333 13.77 7.01 1.75
C LYS A 333 13.36 5.78 2.54
N THR A 334 12.36 5.93 3.41
CA THR A 334 12.06 4.94 4.43
C THR A 334 11.18 3.83 3.86
N GLY A 335 11.59 2.57 4.00
CA GLY A 335 10.84 1.43 3.44
C GLY A 335 10.92 1.27 1.91
N THR A 336 11.52 2.22 1.19
CA THR A 336 11.78 2.15 -0.26
C THR A 336 13.27 2.01 -0.56
N LEU A 337 14.09 3.01 -0.22
CA LEU A 337 15.56 2.92 -0.35
C LEU A 337 16.19 2.14 0.82
N THR A 338 15.55 2.21 1.99
CA THR A 338 15.97 1.54 3.21
C THR A 338 15.01 0.42 3.56
N LYS A 339 15.47 -0.63 4.26
CA LYS A 339 14.62 -1.74 4.70
C LYS A 339 13.61 -1.39 5.79
N ASN A 340 13.63 -0.15 6.28
CA ASN A 340 12.86 0.25 7.45
C ASN A 340 13.13 -0.63 8.69
N GLU A 341 14.37 -1.10 8.83
CA GLU A 341 14.80 -1.98 9.91
C GLU A 341 16.05 -1.39 10.55
N MET A 342 15.94 -0.98 11.82
CA MET A 342 17.05 -0.38 12.55
C MET A 342 18.20 -1.40 12.64
N THR A 343 19.41 -0.98 12.29
CA THR A 343 20.57 -1.88 12.19
C THR A 343 21.81 -1.20 12.76
N VAL A 344 22.52 -1.89 13.66
CA VAL A 344 23.83 -1.42 14.16
C VAL A 344 24.84 -1.43 13.02
N ARG A 345 25.49 -0.29 12.78
CA ARG A 345 26.51 -0.11 11.73
C ARG A 345 27.92 0.00 12.28
N GLU A 346 28.08 0.65 13.43
CA GLU A 346 29.37 0.86 14.08
C GLU A 346 29.24 0.65 15.58
N ILE A 347 30.31 0.11 16.17
CA ILE A 347 30.45 -0.12 17.61
C ILE A 347 31.78 0.50 18.03
N TRP A 348 31.73 1.44 18.96
CA TRP A 348 32.94 1.97 19.58
C TRP A 348 33.23 1.25 20.90
N VAL A 349 34.39 0.62 20.98
CA VAL A 349 34.79 -0.19 22.14
C VAL A 349 36.31 -0.23 22.28
N ASP A 350 36.82 -0.11 23.50
CA ASP A 350 38.27 -0.20 23.78
C ASP A 350 39.13 0.75 22.92
N GLY A 351 38.64 1.99 22.71
CA GLY A 351 39.30 3.01 21.87
C GLY A 351 39.27 2.72 20.37
N ARG A 352 38.51 1.73 19.91
CA ARG A 352 38.46 1.27 18.51
C ARG A 352 37.04 1.37 17.95
N THR A 353 36.93 1.68 16.66
CA THR A 353 35.65 1.62 15.93
C THR A 353 35.58 0.33 15.13
N VAL A 354 34.62 -0.53 15.46
CA VAL A 354 34.31 -1.78 14.77
C VAL A 354 33.08 -1.57 13.90
N SER A 355 33.22 -1.79 12.59
CA SER A 355 32.07 -1.74 11.67
C SER A 355 31.37 -3.08 11.59
N VAL A 356 30.05 -3.06 11.45
CA VAL A 356 29.18 -4.23 11.45
C VAL A 356 28.44 -4.30 10.12
N THR A 357 28.61 -5.41 9.42
CA THR A 357 27.91 -5.68 8.15
C THR A 357 26.64 -6.49 8.37
N GLY A 358 25.88 -6.71 7.29
CA GLY A 358 24.57 -7.33 7.32
C GLY A 358 23.45 -6.30 7.31
N GLU A 359 22.28 -6.73 6.90
CA GLU A 359 21.12 -5.85 6.70
C GLU A 359 19.90 -6.39 7.41
N GLY A 360 19.14 -5.47 7.98
CA GLY A 360 17.86 -5.78 8.58
C GLY A 360 18.01 -6.69 9.80
N TYR A 361 16.96 -7.46 10.08
CA TYR A 361 16.91 -8.33 11.26
C TYR A 361 17.52 -9.73 11.09
N SER A 362 18.23 -9.97 9.98
CA SER A 362 18.97 -11.21 9.78
C SER A 362 20.20 -11.27 10.69
N PRO A 363 20.41 -12.35 11.47
CA PRO A 363 21.59 -12.54 12.32
C PRO A 363 22.81 -12.99 11.50
N ARG A 364 22.95 -12.50 10.26
CA ARG A 364 24.08 -12.74 9.38
C ARG A 364 24.82 -11.44 9.15
N GLY A 365 26.11 -11.44 9.42
CA GLY A 365 26.99 -10.28 9.29
C GLY A 365 28.36 -10.58 9.85
N LYS A 366 29.30 -9.70 9.54
CA LYS A 366 30.71 -9.76 9.91
C LYS A 366 31.13 -8.46 10.58
N PHE A 367 32.13 -8.55 11.45
CA PHE A 367 32.72 -7.41 12.15
C PHE A 367 34.05 -7.06 11.50
N PHE A 368 34.33 -5.78 11.30
CA PHE A 368 35.59 -5.32 10.73
C PHE A 368 36.23 -4.23 11.58
N LEU A 369 37.54 -4.32 11.75
CA LEU A 369 38.38 -3.31 12.38
C LEU A 369 39.41 -2.85 11.33
N LEU A 370 39.45 -1.54 11.04
CA LEU A 370 40.35 -0.98 10.01
C LEU A 370 40.28 -1.72 8.66
N GLY A 371 39.07 -2.14 8.26
CA GLY A 371 38.82 -2.86 7.01
C GLY A 371 39.16 -4.36 7.02
N LYS A 372 39.71 -4.90 8.11
CA LYS A 372 39.98 -6.34 8.25
C LYS A 372 38.88 -7.02 9.05
N GLU A 373 38.41 -8.17 8.56
CA GLU A 373 37.43 -9.00 9.27
C GLU A 373 38.05 -9.52 10.57
N ILE A 374 37.30 -9.40 11.66
CA ILE A 374 37.72 -9.85 12.99
C ILE A 374 36.66 -10.79 13.59
N SER A 375 37.12 -11.74 14.40
CA SER A 375 36.24 -12.49 15.29
C SER A 375 35.97 -11.68 16.56
N VAL A 376 34.73 -11.71 17.05
CA VAL A 376 34.36 -11.03 18.31
C VAL A 376 35.16 -11.56 19.51
N SER A 377 35.65 -12.80 19.43
CA SER A 377 36.51 -13.39 20.46
C SER A 377 37.89 -12.73 20.57
N GLU A 378 38.34 -11.99 19.55
CA GLU A 378 39.64 -11.30 19.56
C GLU A 378 39.63 -10.02 20.42
N ILE A 379 38.44 -9.46 20.71
CA ILE A 379 38.28 -8.24 21.50
C ILE A 379 37.34 -8.55 22.68
N PRO A 380 37.87 -8.89 23.86
CA PRO A 380 37.06 -9.23 25.05
C PRO A 380 36.04 -8.15 25.41
N ALA A 381 36.41 -6.88 25.26
CA ALA A 381 35.52 -5.74 25.49
C ALA A 381 34.32 -5.72 24.53
N LEU A 382 34.50 -6.10 23.26
CA LEU A 382 33.42 -6.20 22.28
C LEU A 382 32.43 -7.32 22.66
N LYS A 383 32.95 -8.48 23.06
CA LYS A 383 32.13 -9.59 23.55
C LYS A 383 31.30 -9.17 24.78
N MET A 384 31.91 -8.46 25.73
CA MET A 384 31.23 -7.95 26.91
C MET A 384 30.16 -6.91 26.55
N LEU A 385 30.46 -5.98 25.63
CA LEU A 385 29.50 -4.97 25.18
C LEU A 385 28.28 -5.60 24.50
N LEU A 386 28.50 -6.59 23.62
CA LEU A 386 27.41 -7.33 22.97
C LEU A 386 26.60 -8.15 23.98
N LYS A 387 27.25 -8.73 25.00
CA LYS A 387 26.55 -9.38 26.12
C LYS A 387 25.65 -8.39 26.87
N ILE A 388 26.15 -7.19 27.19
CA ILE A 388 25.35 -6.11 27.82
C ILE A 388 24.15 -5.76 26.92
N ALA A 389 24.37 -5.64 25.62
CA ALA A 389 23.34 -5.31 24.63
C ALA A 389 22.22 -6.35 24.57
N VAL A 390 22.54 -7.62 24.87
CA VAL A 390 21.59 -8.73 24.92
C VAL A 390 20.85 -8.80 26.26
N LEU A 391 21.54 -8.70 27.38
CA LEU A 391 20.94 -8.86 28.71
C LEU A 391 20.16 -7.63 29.16
N CYS A 392 20.68 -6.43 28.90
CA CYS A 392 20.01 -5.17 29.23
C CYS A 392 19.01 -4.78 28.14
N ASN A 393 18.08 -5.67 27.80
CA ASN A 393 17.21 -5.53 26.63
C ASN A 393 15.92 -6.33 26.81
N ASN A 394 14.78 -5.77 26.38
CA ASN A 394 13.45 -6.37 26.57
C ASN A 394 12.80 -6.81 25.27
N SER A 395 13.45 -6.53 24.14
CA SER A 395 13.02 -7.01 22.83
C SER A 395 13.33 -8.50 22.64
N LYS A 396 12.66 -9.11 21.68
CA LYS A 396 12.82 -10.51 21.29
C LYS A 396 13.05 -10.62 19.79
N LEU A 397 14.05 -11.42 19.41
CA LEU A 397 14.32 -11.77 18.03
C LEU A 397 13.56 -13.07 17.70
N LEU A 398 12.45 -12.96 16.99
CA LEU A 398 11.59 -14.06 16.63
C LEU A 398 12.00 -14.67 15.28
N ARG A 399 12.02 -16.00 15.24
CA ARG A 399 12.25 -16.77 14.02
C ARG A 399 10.93 -17.32 13.52
N ASN A 400 10.21 -16.57 12.69
CA ASN A 400 8.97 -17.05 12.11
C ASN A 400 9.23 -17.74 10.76
N GLY A 401 8.75 -18.97 10.62
CA GLY A 401 8.77 -19.69 9.36
C GLY A 401 7.35 -19.81 8.81
N ILE A 402 6.89 -18.84 8.00
CA ILE A 402 5.74 -19.03 7.11
C ILE A 402 5.99 -18.25 5.82
N ASN A 403 6.14 -18.97 4.71
CA ASN A 403 5.99 -18.46 3.34
C ASN A 403 4.68 -19.07 2.82
N VAL A 404 3.75 -18.25 2.34
CA VAL A 404 2.50 -18.75 1.73
C VAL A 404 2.74 -19.07 0.25
N ASN A 405 2.04 -20.11 -0.22
CA ASN A 405 2.26 -20.93 -1.41
C ASN A 405 2.54 -20.20 -2.74
N GLY A 406 3.57 -20.70 -3.42
CA GLY A 406 3.76 -20.64 -4.86
C GLY A 406 4.73 -21.75 -5.25
N LEU A 407 4.40 -22.55 -6.27
CA LEU A 407 5.03 -23.84 -6.63
C LEU A 407 6.56 -23.81 -6.85
N LEU A 408 7.20 -22.65 -6.86
CA LEU A 408 8.65 -22.49 -6.99
C LEU A 408 9.11 -21.29 -6.14
N ARG A 409 9.45 -21.50 -4.85
CA ARG A 409 10.31 -20.56 -4.11
C ARG A 409 10.88 -21.13 -2.80
N GLN A 410 12.17 -20.89 -2.61
CA GLN A 410 12.94 -21.27 -1.42
C GLN A 410 12.35 -20.66 -0.13
N LYS A 411 12.42 -21.44 0.95
CA LYS A 411 12.14 -21.03 2.33
C LYS A 411 13.19 -20.02 2.81
N GLU A 412 12.98 -18.72 2.59
CA GLU A 412 13.70 -17.73 3.39
C GLU A 412 13.02 -17.62 4.76
N LYS A 413 13.79 -17.92 5.81
CA LYS A 413 13.37 -17.77 7.20
C LYS A 413 13.35 -16.27 7.50
N SER A 414 12.17 -15.67 7.62
CA SER A 414 12.04 -14.25 7.97
C SER A 414 12.26 -14.05 9.46
N TRP A 415 13.30 -13.30 9.82
CA TRP A 415 13.51 -12.84 11.18
C TRP A 415 12.65 -11.61 11.45
N LYS A 416 12.02 -11.55 12.61
CA LYS A 416 11.23 -10.39 13.04
C LYS A 416 11.61 -10.01 14.45
N ILE A 417 11.46 -8.73 14.76
CA ILE A 417 11.66 -8.22 16.10
C ILE A 417 10.31 -7.91 16.73
N GLN A 418 10.15 -8.37 17.96
CA GLN A 418 9.05 -7.96 18.82
C GLN A 418 9.63 -7.09 19.94
N GLY A 419 9.29 -5.80 19.94
CA GLY A 419 9.83 -4.81 20.87
C GLY A 419 10.30 -3.55 20.16
N ASP A 420 11.16 -2.81 20.83
CA ASP A 420 11.73 -1.56 20.31
C ASP A 420 12.73 -1.85 19.17
N PRO A 421 12.69 -1.12 18.03
CA PRO A 421 13.61 -1.35 16.91
C PRO A 421 15.09 -1.17 17.26
N THR A 422 15.42 -0.23 18.15
CA THR A 422 16.82 0.04 18.55
C THR A 422 17.35 -1.09 19.42
N GLU A 423 16.58 -1.51 20.42
CA GLU A 423 16.86 -2.72 21.18
C GLU A 423 16.95 -3.95 20.29
N GLY A 424 16.06 -4.06 19.31
CA GLY A 424 16.10 -5.11 18.32
C GLY A 424 17.40 -5.17 17.53
N ALA A 425 17.86 -4.02 17.04
CA ALA A 425 19.13 -3.90 16.30
C ALA A 425 20.32 -4.40 17.13
N LEU A 426 20.31 -4.12 18.44
CA LEU A 426 21.33 -4.58 19.38
C LEU A 426 21.33 -6.12 19.52
N LEU A 427 20.14 -6.75 19.60
CA LEU A 427 20.03 -8.21 19.63
C LEU A 427 20.54 -8.85 18.34
N VAL A 428 20.22 -8.25 17.20
CA VAL A 428 20.68 -8.75 15.90
C VAL A 428 22.20 -8.62 15.80
N ALA A 429 22.80 -7.52 16.28
CA ALA A 429 24.24 -7.35 16.32
C ALA A 429 24.93 -8.44 17.17
N ALA A 430 24.40 -8.74 18.34
CA ALA A 430 24.94 -9.81 19.18
C ALA A 430 24.72 -11.21 18.58
N ALA A 431 23.57 -11.44 17.95
CA ALA A 431 23.27 -12.71 17.26
C ALA A 431 24.21 -12.95 16.07
N LYS A 432 24.65 -11.91 15.35
CA LYS A 432 25.70 -12.02 14.31
C LYS A 432 27.04 -12.52 14.89
N ALA A 433 27.30 -12.26 16.16
CA ALA A 433 28.47 -12.77 16.88
C ALA A 433 28.24 -14.16 17.52
N GLY A 434 27.07 -14.77 17.31
CA GLY A 434 26.70 -16.03 17.95
C GLY A 434 26.33 -15.89 19.44
N ILE A 435 26.08 -14.67 19.92
CA ILE A 435 25.70 -14.39 21.31
C ILE A 435 24.18 -14.30 21.38
N TRP A 436 23.56 -15.27 22.07
CA TRP A 436 22.11 -15.38 22.21
C TRP A 436 21.73 -15.25 23.68
N ARG A 437 20.60 -14.57 23.97
CA ARG A 437 20.16 -14.33 25.35
C ARG A 437 19.90 -15.65 26.06
N GLU A 438 19.23 -16.55 25.35
CA GLU A 438 18.76 -17.83 25.84
C GLU A 438 19.92 -18.66 26.41
N TYR A 439 21.07 -18.70 25.73
CA TYR A 439 22.25 -19.43 26.19
C TYR A 439 22.95 -18.78 27.38
N ILE A 440 22.86 -17.46 27.53
CA ILE A 440 23.49 -16.76 28.67
C ILE A 440 22.61 -16.89 29.91
N GLU A 441 21.30 -16.82 29.74
CA GLU A 441 20.32 -16.94 30.83
C GLU A 441 20.22 -18.37 31.40
N GLU A 442 20.80 -19.38 30.74
CA GLU A 442 21.04 -20.70 31.33
C GLU A 442 22.03 -20.66 32.51
N GLU A 443 23.01 -19.74 32.49
CA GLU A 443 24.02 -19.58 33.54
C GLU A 443 23.87 -18.30 34.39
N GLU A 444 23.09 -17.33 33.90
CA GLU A 444 22.89 -16.02 34.54
C GLU A 444 21.41 -15.74 34.79
N GLU A 445 21.03 -15.72 36.07
CA GLU A 445 19.64 -15.49 36.46
C GLU A 445 19.35 -13.99 36.57
N ARG A 446 18.32 -13.50 35.87
CA ARG A 446 17.87 -12.11 35.98
C ARG A 446 17.12 -11.90 37.31
N LEU A 447 17.72 -11.16 38.24
CA LEU A 447 17.12 -10.86 39.55
C LEU A 447 16.15 -9.69 39.52
N GLY A 448 16.32 -8.75 38.61
CA GLY A 448 15.47 -7.56 38.55
C GLY A 448 15.78 -6.63 37.39
N GLU A 449 14.85 -5.74 37.10
CA GLU A 449 15.00 -4.71 36.09
C GLU A 449 14.44 -3.37 36.55
N ILE A 450 15.06 -2.30 36.05
CA ILE A 450 14.42 -1.00 35.93
C ILE A 450 14.38 -0.72 34.42
N PRO A 451 13.18 -0.75 33.79
CA PRO A 451 13.06 -0.56 32.35
C PRO A 451 13.54 0.83 31.94
N PHE A 452 13.75 1.02 30.64
CA PHE A 452 14.11 2.34 30.11
C PHE A 452 13.06 3.37 30.50
N ASP A 453 13.52 4.44 31.14
CA ASP A 453 12.73 5.56 31.59
C ASP A 453 13.30 6.86 31.02
N SER A 454 12.43 7.75 30.52
CA SER A 454 12.86 8.99 29.85
C SER A 454 13.48 10.00 30.82
N ASP A 455 13.11 9.97 32.10
CA ASP A 455 13.68 10.86 33.12
C ASP A 455 15.08 10.36 33.52
N ARG A 456 15.25 9.03 33.66
CA ARG A 456 16.56 8.41 33.92
C ARG A 456 17.47 8.31 32.71
N LYS A 457 16.90 8.35 31.50
CA LYS A 457 17.56 8.14 30.20
C LYS A 457 18.38 6.83 30.12
N CYS A 458 18.05 5.86 30.94
CA CYS A 458 18.76 4.58 30.98
C CYS A 458 17.86 3.42 31.41
N MET A 459 18.30 2.21 31.04
CA MET A 459 17.76 0.94 31.51
C MET A 459 18.85 0.25 32.34
N SER A 460 18.44 -0.43 33.41
CA SER A 460 19.35 -1.17 34.29
C SER A 460 18.77 -2.55 34.59
N VAL A 461 19.59 -3.58 34.51
CA VAL A 461 19.19 -4.96 34.85
C VAL A 461 20.21 -5.56 35.81
N VAL A 462 19.71 -6.36 36.76
CA VAL A 462 20.55 -7.05 37.74
C VAL A 462 20.50 -8.54 37.44
N TYR A 463 21.68 -9.15 37.27
CA TYR A 463 21.85 -10.57 37.06
C TYR A 463 22.68 -11.20 38.17
N ASN A 464 22.39 -12.45 38.49
CA ASN A 464 23.17 -13.31 39.37
C ASN A 464 23.94 -14.32 38.51
N HIS A 465 25.25 -14.36 38.66
CA HIS A 465 26.08 -15.37 38.03
C HIS A 465 27.00 -15.97 39.09
N ARG A 466 26.83 -17.27 39.38
CA ARG A 466 27.62 -18.03 40.36
C ARG A 466 27.73 -17.33 41.73
N GLY A 467 26.62 -16.75 42.20
CA GLY A 467 26.52 -16.06 43.49
C GLY A 467 27.04 -14.62 43.51
N ARG A 468 27.55 -14.10 42.38
CA ARG A 468 27.92 -12.69 42.23
C ARG A 468 26.84 -11.92 41.48
N LYS A 469 26.49 -10.74 42.00
CA LYS A 469 25.52 -9.84 41.36
C LYS A 469 26.24 -8.90 40.39
N PHE A 470 25.75 -8.85 39.16
CA PHE A 470 26.20 -7.94 38.12
C PHE A 470 25.06 -6.98 37.76
N ILE A 471 25.41 -5.73 37.50
CA ILE A 471 24.47 -4.73 36.97
C ILE A 471 24.91 -4.40 35.55
N TYR A 472 23.97 -4.54 34.60
CA TYR A 472 24.17 -4.12 33.21
C TYR A 472 23.30 -2.91 32.92
N VAL A 473 23.88 -1.89 32.31
CA VAL A 473 23.23 -0.61 32.02
C VAL A 473 23.40 -0.27 30.55
N LYS A 474 22.32 0.26 29.95
CA LYS A 474 22.39 0.99 28.68
C LYS A 474 21.69 2.34 28.84
N ALA A 475 22.16 3.35 28.12
CA ALA A 475 21.65 4.72 28.20
C ALA A 475 21.58 5.36 26.81
N LEU A 476 20.85 6.47 26.72
CA LEU A 476 20.81 7.37 25.55
C LEU A 476 22.04 8.28 25.49
#